data_AF-A0A0E0BPF8-F1
#
_entry.id   AF-A0A0E0BPF8-F1
#
_cell.length_a   1.000
_cell.length_b   1.000
_cell.length_c   1.000
_cell.angle_alpha   90.00
_cell.angle_beta   90.00
_cell.angle_gamma   90.00
#
_symmetry.space_group_name_H-M   'P 1'
#
loop_
_entity.id
_entity.type
_entity.pdbx_description
1 polymer ?
#
loop_
_entity_poly.entity_id
_entity_poly.type
_entity_poly.pdbx_seq_one_letter_code
_entity_poly.pdbx_strand_id
1 'polypeptide(L)'
;MLIRSVEQVPIHKEPSSIIPGVPAITQHEILNNRRHVLTKDTAGSVKLWEITRGAVIEDFGKVSFEDKKKELFEMVSIPAWFTMDARLGCLSVHLDTPQCFSAEIYAVDLNVAGAQEDLKRSGSHGLSNGDTSTGKDVSLKNLPHPRSEVDDGAENHASQMLPSFEFSTVSPPSIITEGSSGGPWRKRITDLDGTESDIPWWIVDCVEHNRFPKENTKCGFYLHPAEGSPAPNITQGKLSAPRILRIHKVANYVVEKLDRPLDGNADSTFGMGLTSGQSQFSALDSSSRLGLKPWQKLKPSVLAPEMSLATVRAYVWKKPEDLILNYKVVHVHGPKFEDLGNRLQKYAHANHAVTSSPGAHPY
;
A
#
# COMPACT_ATOMS: atom_id res chain seq x y z
N MET A 1 -58.88 -53.32 3.29
CA MET A 1 -58.28 -53.23 1.94
C MET A 1 -57.03 -52.37 2.09
N LEU A 2 -55.83 -52.94 1.94
CA LEU A 2 -54.57 -52.20 2.11
C LEU A 2 -54.13 -51.63 0.77
N ILE A 3 -54.14 -50.31 0.64
CA ILE A 3 -53.61 -49.61 -0.53
C ILE A 3 -52.08 -49.70 -0.46
N ARG A 4 -51.47 -50.51 -1.33
CA ARG A 4 -50.00 -50.51 -1.49
C ARG A 4 -49.60 -49.19 -2.14
N SER A 5 -48.83 -48.38 -1.41
CA SER A 5 -48.14 -47.23 -2.01
C SER A 5 -47.19 -47.76 -3.08
N VAL A 6 -47.32 -47.25 -4.31
CA VAL A 6 -46.39 -47.56 -5.40
C VAL A 6 -45.23 -46.59 -5.29
N GLU A 7 -44.07 -47.09 -4.89
CA GLU A 7 -42.84 -46.32 -4.77
C GLU A 7 -42.40 -45.85 -6.16
N GLN A 8 -42.39 -44.53 -6.39
CA GLN A 8 -42.02 -43.95 -7.68
C GLN A 8 -40.50 -44.02 -7.87
N VAL A 9 -40.04 -44.91 -8.76
CA VAL A 9 -38.63 -45.03 -9.12
C VAL A 9 -38.29 -44.01 -10.22
N PRO A 10 -37.22 -43.20 -10.09
CA PRO A 10 -36.79 -42.28 -11.14
C PRO A 10 -36.48 -43.00 -12.46
N ILE A 11 -37.06 -42.50 -13.57
CA ILE A 11 -36.87 -43.05 -14.92
C ILE A 11 -35.41 -42.89 -15.38
N HIS A 12 -34.76 -41.81 -14.97
CA HIS A 12 -33.35 -41.53 -15.24
C HIS A 12 -32.58 -41.47 -13.92
N LYS A 13 -31.47 -42.21 -13.84
CA LYS A 13 -30.55 -42.20 -12.68
C LYS A 13 -29.40 -41.20 -12.83
N GLU A 14 -29.10 -40.81 -14.06
CA GLU A 14 -27.99 -39.94 -14.44
C GLU A 14 -28.47 -38.93 -15.51
N PRO A 15 -27.87 -37.73 -15.57
CA PRO A 15 -28.23 -36.72 -16.57
C PRO A 15 -27.78 -37.13 -17.97
N SER A 16 -28.61 -36.88 -18.98
CA SER A 16 -28.28 -37.13 -20.40
C SER A 16 -27.25 -36.15 -20.96
N SER A 17 -27.05 -35.00 -20.32
CA SER A 17 -26.06 -33.98 -20.67
C SER A 17 -25.79 -33.09 -19.45
N ILE A 18 -24.56 -32.59 -19.32
CA ILE A 18 -24.13 -31.72 -18.21
C ILE A 18 -23.57 -30.43 -18.80
N ILE A 19 -24.12 -29.29 -18.37
CA ILE A 19 -23.53 -27.97 -18.61
C ILE A 19 -22.64 -27.66 -17.39
N PRO A 20 -21.31 -27.55 -17.54
CA PRO A 20 -20.42 -27.30 -16.41
C PRO A 20 -20.60 -25.88 -15.88
N GLY A 21 -20.73 -25.73 -14.57
CA GLY A 21 -20.67 -24.44 -13.89
C GLY A 21 -19.23 -23.96 -13.69
N VAL A 22 -19.04 -22.64 -13.61
CA VAL A 22 -17.75 -22.06 -13.20
C VAL A 22 -17.56 -22.25 -11.69
N PRO A 23 -16.37 -22.65 -11.20
CA PRO A 23 -16.10 -22.73 -9.76
C PRO A 23 -16.32 -21.37 -9.09
N ALA A 24 -17.21 -21.34 -8.10
CA ALA A 24 -17.53 -20.13 -7.35
C ALA A 24 -16.50 -19.90 -6.24
N ILE A 25 -16.09 -18.65 -6.03
CA ILE A 25 -15.24 -18.25 -4.91
C ILE A 25 -16.03 -18.40 -3.60
N THR A 26 -15.47 -19.16 -2.66
CA THR A 26 -16.10 -19.50 -1.36
C THR A 26 -15.36 -18.92 -0.16
N GLN A 27 -14.06 -18.65 -0.30
CA GLN A 27 -13.22 -18.04 0.73
C GLN A 27 -12.34 -16.97 0.09
N HIS A 28 -12.10 -15.87 0.81
CA HIS A 28 -11.17 -14.82 0.41
C HIS A 28 -10.47 -14.22 1.63
N GLU A 29 -9.28 -13.64 1.44
CA GLU A 29 -8.52 -12.92 2.46
C GLU A 29 -7.81 -11.72 1.81
N ILE A 30 -7.95 -10.53 2.40
CA ILE A 30 -7.15 -9.35 2.03
C ILE A 30 -5.79 -9.44 2.73
N LEU A 31 -4.69 -9.50 1.97
CA LEU A 31 -3.36 -9.58 2.57
C LEU A 31 -2.91 -8.22 3.15
N ASN A 32 -1.94 -8.24 4.07
CA ASN A 32 -1.51 -7.06 4.85
C ASN A 32 -1.04 -5.88 3.99
N ASN A 33 -0.49 -6.14 2.80
CA ASN A 33 -0.10 -5.11 1.84
C ASN A 33 -1.28 -4.36 1.22
N ARG A 34 -2.53 -4.78 1.50
CA ARG A 34 -3.77 -4.19 0.96
C ARG A 34 -3.71 -4.01 -0.56
N ARG A 35 -3.13 -4.97 -1.28
CA ARG A 35 -3.07 -4.98 -2.75
C ARG A 35 -3.37 -6.37 -3.30
N HIS A 36 -2.88 -7.38 -2.58
CA HIS A 36 -3.06 -8.78 -2.95
C HIS A 36 -4.17 -9.45 -2.14
N VAL A 37 -4.87 -10.38 -2.80
CA VAL A 37 -6.03 -11.07 -2.24
C VAL A 37 -5.92 -12.56 -2.54
N LEU A 38 -5.94 -13.38 -1.50
CA LEU A 38 -5.95 -14.83 -1.62
C LEU A 38 -7.41 -15.30 -1.70
N THR A 39 -7.71 -16.22 -2.61
CA THR A 39 -9.07 -16.77 -2.80
C THR A 39 -9.06 -18.28 -2.84
N LYS A 40 -10.19 -18.92 -2.52
CA LYS A 40 -10.43 -20.36 -2.74
C LYS A 40 -11.80 -20.58 -3.38
N ASP A 41 -11.85 -21.41 -4.42
CA ASP A 41 -13.09 -21.76 -5.12
C ASP A 41 -13.73 -23.09 -4.65
N THR A 42 -14.92 -23.41 -5.16
CA THR A 42 -15.64 -24.66 -4.90
C THR A 42 -14.91 -25.92 -5.40
N ALA A 43 -13.97 -25.79 -6.35
CA ALA A 43 -13.12 -26.90 -6.80
C ALA A 43 -11.90 -27.11 -5.88
N GLY A 44 -11.69 -26.20 -4.92
CA GLY A 44 -10.58 -26.17 -3.98
C GLY A 44 -9.32 -25.49 -4.50
N SER A 45 -9.38 -24.83 -5.67
CA SER A 45 -8.23 -24.08 -6.22
C SER A 45 -8.01 -22.80 -5.41
N VAL A 46 -6.75 -22.53 -5.06
CA VAL A 46 -6.33 -21.32 -4.34
C VAL A 46 -5.59 -20.40 -5.30
N LYS A 47 -6.01 -19.14 -5.41
CA LYS A 47 -5.43 -18.16 -6.35
C LYS A 47 -5.14 -16.83 -5.69
N LEU A 48 -4.04 -16.19 -6.11
CA LEU A 48 -3.62 -14.86 -5.70
C LEU A 48 -4.00 -13.82 -6.76
N TRP A 49 -4.65 -12.75 -6.33
CA TRP A 49 -5.12 -11.66 -7.19
C TRP A 49 -4.40 -10.36 -6.86
N GLU A 50 -4.06 -9.56 -7.88
CA GLU A 50 -3.67 -8.15 -7.74
C GLU A 50 -4.89 -7.26 -8.02
N ILE A 51 -5.42 -6.62 -6.97
CA ILE A 51 -6.68 -5.85 -7.06
C ILE A 51 -6.54 -4.60 -7.92
N THR A 52 -5.37 -3.94 -7.90
CA THR A 52 -5.07 -2.77 -8.73
C THR A 52 -5.14 -3.04 -10.24
N ARG A 53 -5.06 -4.30 -10.68
CA ARG A 53 -5.20 -4.71 -12.10
C ARG A 53 -6.43 -5.58 -12.38
N GLY A 54 -7.19 -5.96 -11.34
CA GLY A 54 -8.30 -6.90 -11.44
C GLY A 54 -7.90 -8.27 -12.01
N ALA A 55 -6.68 -8.75 -11.72
CA ALA A 55 -6.09 -9.92 -12.37
C ALA A 55 -5.62 -10.99 -11.37
N VAL A 56 -5.69 -12.26 -11.77
CA VAL A 56 -4.95 -13.35 -11.11
C VAL A 56 -3.48 -13.20 -11.46
N ILE A 57 -2.61 -13.17 -10.45
CA ILE A 57 -1.15 -13.17 -10.63
C ILE A 57 -0.52 -14.55 -10.42
N GLU A 58 -1.16 -15.41 -9.62
CA GLU A 58 -0.70 -16.79 -9.40
C GLU A 58 -1.87 -17.74 -9.11
N ASP A 59 -1.83 -18.94 -9.67
CA ASP A 59 -2.77 -20.03 -9.40
C ASP A 59 -2.02 -21.19 -8.74
N PHE A 60 -2.23 -21.37 -7.44
CA PHE A 60 -1.55 -22.41 -6.67
C PHE A 60 -2.22 -23.79 -6.82
N GLY A 61 -3.35 -23.88 -7.51
CA GLY A 61 -4.13 -25.11 -7.57
C GLY A 61 -4.67 -25.53 -6.20
N LYS A 62 -4.80 -26.85 -5.98
CA LYS A 62 -5.44 -27.42 -4.78
C LYS A 62 -4.48 -27.51 -3.59
N VAL A 63 -4.24 -26.37 -2.93
CA VAL A 63 -3.37 -26.25 -1.75
C VAL A 63 -4.13 -25.80 -0.50
N SER A 64 -3.45 -25.84 0.65
CA SER A 64 -3.97 -25.32 1.92
C SER A 64 -4.04 -23.79 1.90
N PHE A 65 -5.25 -23.24 2.03
CA PHE A 65 -5.49 -21.79 2.05
C PHE A 65 -4.79 -21.11 3.23
N GLU A 66 -4.89 -21.70 4.43
CA GLU A 66 -4.28 -21.13 5.65
C GLU A 66 -2.75 -21.16 5.60
N ASP A 67 -2.15 -22.16 4.95
CA ASP A 67 -0.69 -22.22 4.85
C ASP A 67 -0.17 -21.25 3.79
N LYS A 68 -0.87 -21.10 2.65
CA LYS A 68 -0.56 -20.02 1.69
C LYS A 68 -0.78 -18.62 2.27
N LYS A 69 -1.81 -18.42 3.10
CA LYS A 69 -2.03 -17.16 3.84
C LYS A 69 -0.87 -16.82 4.78
N LYS A 70 -0.25 -17.82 5.42
CA LYS A 70 0.94 -17.63 6.28
C LYS A 70 2.22 -17.43 5.44
N GLU A 71 2.37 -18.16 4.35
CA GLU A 71 3.52 -18.07 3.43
C GLU A 71 3.60 -16.69 2.78
N LEU A 72 2.46 -16.14 2.36
CA LEU A 72 2.32 -14.81 1.75
C LEU A 72 2.19 -13.67 2.79
N PHE A 73 2.49 -13.93 4.07
CA PHE A 73 2.44 -12.90 5.11
C PHE A 73 3.61 -11.93 4.96
N GLU A 74 3.31 -10.68 4.61
CA GLU A 74 4.25 -9.57 4.66
C GLU A 74 4.08 -8.78 5.96
N MET A 75 5.18 -8.47 6.64
CA MET A 75 5.19 -7.63 7.85
C MET A 75 5.12 -6.14 7.45
N VAL A 76 3.98 -5.74 6.87
CA VAL A 76 3.70 -4.39 6.37
C VAL A 76 2.32 -3.95 6.89
N SER A 77 2.18 -2.70 7.32
CA SER A 77 0.87 -2.16 7.73
C SER A 77 0.42 -1.03 6.80
N ILE A 78 -0.54 -1.34 5.93
CA ILE A 78 -1.20 -0.37 5.05
C ILE A 78 -2.67 -0.19 5.50
N PRO A 79 -3.20 1.05 5.56
CA PRO A 79 -4.61 1.32 5.84
C PRO A 79 -5.55 0.61 4.85
N ALA A 80 -6.73 0.21 5.33
CA ALA A 80 -7.74 -0.42 4.47
C ALA A 80 -8.34 0.64 3.54
N TRP A 81 -8.12 0.52 2.22
CA TRP A 81 -8.67 1.44 1.21
C TRP A 81 -9.79 0.82 0.35
N PHE A 82 -10.16 -0.42 0.62
CA PHE A 82 -11.30 -1.08 -0.01
C PHE A 82 -11.88 -2.13 0.92
N THR A 83 -13.12 -2.53 0.67
CA THR A 83 -13.69 -3.77 1.20
C THR A 83 -14.01 -4.72 0.03
N MET A 84 -14.40 -5.95 0.34
CA MET A 84 -14.82 -6.90 -0.69
C MET A 84 -15.88 -7.85 -0.18
N ASP A 85 -16.54 -8.52 -1.12
CA ASP A 85 -17.26 -9.76 -0.84
C ASP A 85 -17.17 -10.75 -2.01
N ALA A 86 -17.64 -11.97 -1.77
CA ALA A 86 -17.70 -13.03 -2.77
C ALA A 86 -19.12 -13.65 -2.90
N ARG A 87 -20.18 -12.92 -2.51
CA ARG A 87 -21.55 -13.45 -2.36
C ARG A 87 -22.13 -14.00 -3.68
N LEU A 88 -21.66 -13.50 -4.81
CA LEU A 88 -22.07 -13.91 -6.16
C LEU A 88 -21.18 -15.01 -6.76
N GLY A 89 -20.25 -15.59 -5.98
CA GLY A 89 -19.26 -16.55 -6.45
C GLY A 89 -18.09 -15.93 -7.23
N CYS A 90 -18.04 -14.60 -7.33
CA CYS A 90 -16.93 -13.82 -7.89
C CYS A 90 -16.52 -12.72 -6.90
N LEU A 91 -15.30 -12.18 -7.03
CA LEU A 91 -14.86 -11.05 -6.22
C LEU A 91 -15.61 -9.77 -6.62
N SER A 92 -16.20 -9.10 -5.64
CA SER A 92 -16.71 -7.73 -5.72
C SER A 92 -15.83 -6.85 -4.84
N VAL A 93 -15.27 -5.76 -5.40
CA VAL A 93 -14.44 -4.80 -4.69
C VAL A 93 -15.23 -3.50 -4.51
N HIS A 94 -15.33 -3.02 -3.27
CA HIS A 94 -16.09 -1.82 -2.92
C HIS A 94 -15.14 -0.69 -2.51
N LEU A 95 -15.38 0.51 -3.07
CA LEU A 95 -14.55 1.71 -2.90
C LEU A 95 -15.43 2.86 -2.40
N ASP A 96 -15.24 3.21 -1.13
CA ASP A 96 -16.04 4.23 -0.43
C ASP A 96 -15.18 5.42 -0.02
N THR A 97 -15.73 6.63 -0.15
CA THR A 97 -15.07 7.86 0.28
C THR A 97 -15.29 8.12 1.78
N PRO A 98 -14.28 8.61 2.53
CA PRO A 98 -12.93 8.94 2.10
C PRO A 98 -11.96 7.75 2.10
N GLN A 99 -12.39 6.58 2.59
CA GLN A 99 -11.53 5.44 2.90
C GLN A 99 -10.66 4.98 1.72
N CYS A 100 -11.16 5.05 0.48
CA CYS A 100 -10.41 4.67 -0.72
C CYS A 100 -9.15 5.49 -1.02
N PHE A 101 -8.96 6.64 -0.35
CA PHE A 101 -7.76 7.47 -0.47
C PHE A 101 -6.73 7.25 0.66
N SER A 102 -7.06 6.42 1.67
CA SER A 102 -6.34 6.33 2.95
C SER A 102 -4.99 5.59 2.93
N ALA A 103 -4.75 4.77 1.90
CA ALA A 103 -3.51 4.03 1.71
C ALA A 103 -2.51 4.85 0.90
N GLU A 104 -1.26 4.92 1.35
CA GLU A 104 -0.12 5.48 0.60
C GLU A 104 0.94 4.38 0.42
N ILE A 105 1.53 4.27 -0.79
CA ILE A 105 2.61 3.33 -1.13
C ILE A 105 3.67 4.10 -1.94
N TYR A 106 4.96 3.84 -1.72
CA TYR A 106 6.02 4.44 -2.52
C TYR A 106 6.05 3.83 -3.92
N ALA A 107 6.34 4.64 -4.93
CA ALA A 107 6.33 4.23 -6.33
C ALA A 107 7.36 3.12 -6.64
N VAL A 108 8.47 3.09 -5.90
CA VAL A 108 9.48 2.01 -5.97
C VAL A 108 8.93 0.65 -5.50
N ASP A 109 8.03 0.63 -4.52
CA ASP A 109 7.37 -0.60 -4.02
C ASP A 109 6.27 -1.11 -4.97
N LEU A 110 5.97 -0.35 -6.02
CA LEU A 110 5.01 -0.69 -7.06
C LEU A 110 5.69 -1.22 -8.34
N ASN A 111 7.01 -1.43 -8.30
CA ASN A 111 7.86 -1.83 -9.43
C ASN A 111 7.72 -0.93 -10.67
N VAL A 112 7.46 0.38 -10.48
CA VAL A 112 7.44 1.32 -11.62
C VAL A 112 8.87 1.62 -12.06
N ALA A 113 9.18 1.30 -13.31
CA ALA A 113 10.49 1.58 -13.89
C ALA A 113 10.79 3.09 -13.86
N GLY A 114 11.95 3.46 -13.31
CA GLY A 114 12.45 4.84 -13.27
C GLY A 114 11.87 5.74 -12.16
N ALA A 115 11.04 5.22 -11.25
CA ALA A 115 10.49 6.01 -10.15
C ALA A 115 11.56 6.48 -9.14
N GLN A 116 11.45 7.74 -8.69
CA GLN A 116 12.26 8.29 -7.59
C GLN A 116 11.81 7.70 -6.24
N GLU A 117 12.74 7.49 -5.30
CA GLU A 117 12.48 6.84 -4.01
C GLU A 117 11.38 7.52 -3.16
N ASP A 118 11.29 8.85 -3.22
CA ASP A 118 10.37 9.64 -2.40
C ASP A 118 8.97 9.84 -3.01
N LEU A 119 8.75 9.38 -4.26
CA LEU A 119 7.48 9.56 -4.95
C LEU A 119 6.42 8.57 -4.42
N LYS A 120 5.23 9.06 -4.08
CA LYS A 120 4.14 8.28 -3.49
C LYS A 120 2.93 8.18 -4.44
N ARG A 121 2.24 7.05 -4.42
CA ARG A 121 0.84 6.93 -4.87
C ARG A 121 -0.08 6.72 -3.66
N SER A 122 -1.34 7.15 -3.75
CA SER A 122 -2.40 6.65 -2.87
C SER A 122 -3.23 5.56 -3.57
N GLY A 123 -3.91 4.69 -2.80
CA GLY A 123 -4.49 3.42 -3.27
C GLY A 123 -5.45 3.51 -4.46
N SER A 124 -6.22 4.59 -4.57
CA SER A 124 -7.13 4.87 -5.69
C SER A 124 -6.48 5.58 -6.89
N HIS A 125 -5.26 6.11 -6.74
CA HIS A 125 -4.53 6.80 -7.81
C HIS A 125 -4.00 5.77 -8.82
N GLY A 126 -4.85 5.37 -9.76
CA GLY A 126 -4.47 4.50 -10.87
C GLY A 126 -5.57 3.66 -11.48
N LEU A 127 -6.82 3.73 -10.99
CA LEU A 127 -7.96 3.08 -11.64
C LEU A 127 -8.45 3.96 -12.80
N SER A 128 -7.81 3.83 -13.97
CA SER A 128 -8.18 4.55 -15.19
C SER A 128 -8.04 3.63 -16.39
N ASN A 129 -9.11 3.56 -17.18
CA ASN A 129 -9.09 3.21 -18.60
C ASN A 129 -10.03 4.22 -19.28
N GLY A 130 -9.45 5.15 -20.02
CA GLY A 130 -10.15 6.20 -20.77
C GLY A 130 -9.18 6.83 -21.76
N ASP A 131 -9.30 6.43 -23.02
CA ASP A 131 -8.65 6.93 -24.24
C ASP A 131 -7.17 7.35 -24.22
N THR A 132 -6.32 6.47 -24.76
CA THR A 132 -5.10 6.88 -25.48
C THR A 132 -5.45 7.18 -26.95
N SER A 133 -6.19 8.25 -27.21
CA SER A 133 -6.53 8.62 -28.60
C SER A 133 -5.29 9.11 -29.36
N THR A 134 -4.87 8.33 -30.35
CA THR A 134 -3.64 8.60 -31.11
C THR A 134 -3.94 9.54 -32.28
N GLY A 135 -3.73 10.84 -32.07
CA GLY A 135 -3.38 11.83 -33.10
C GLY A 135 -4.42 12.18 -34.18
N LYS A 136 -4.90 13.43 -34.13
CA LYS A 136 -5.07 14.31 -35.31
C LYS A 136 -5.32 15.77 -34.90
N ASP A 137 -4.50 16.68 -35.42
CA ASP A 137 -4.72 18.12 -35.34
C ASP A 137 -6.04 18.54 -35.99
N VAL A 138 -6.89 19.26 -35.25
CA VAL A 138 -7.81 20.26 -35.82
C VAL A 138 -7.90 21.46 -34.87
N SER A 139 -7.47 22.63 -35.35
CA SER A 139 -7.60 23.90 -34.66
C SER A 139 -8.99 24.51 -34.87
N LEU A 140 -9.69 24.88 -33.79
CA LEU A 140 -10.74 25.91 -33.80
C LEU A 140 -10.63 26.82 -32.56
N LYS A 141 -11.19 28.03 -32.66
CA LYS A 141 -10.80 29.23 -31.90
C LYS A 141 -11.96 29.81 -31.09
N ASN A 142 -11.63 30.53 -29.99
CA ASN A 142 -12.42 31.62 -29.34
C ASN A 142 -13.76 31.19 -28.67
N LEU A 143 -14.34 31.82 -27.63
CA LEU A 143 -14.05 32.90 -26.64
C LEU A 143 -15.37 33.06 -25.80
N PRO A 144 -15.45 33.40 -24.48
CA PRO A 144 -14.57 34.20 -23.61
C PRO A 144 -14.19 33.56 -22.25
N HIS A 145 -13.63 34.36 -21.33
CA HIS A 145 -13.46 34.10 -19.89
C HIS A 145 -14.65 34.63 -19.06
N PRO A 146 -14.71 34.31 -17.75
CA PRO A 146 -14.64 35.42 -16.79
C PRO A 146 -13.59 35.25 -15.67
N ARG A 147 -12.74 36.29 -15.54
CA ARG A 147 -11.96 36.74 -14.36
C ARG A 147 -11.25 35.73 -13.46
N SER A 148 -9.92 35.73 -13.58
CA SER A 148 -9.00 35.42 -12.48
C SER A 148 -9.15 36.43 -11.33
N GLU A 149 -9.07 35.95 -10.10
CA GLU A 149 -8.26 36.60 -9.07
C GLU A 149 -6.91 35.87 -9.00
N VAL A 150 -5.84 36.62 -8.74
CA VAL A 150 -4.46 36.15 -8.86
C VAL A 150 -3.92 35.79 -7.49
N ASP A 151 -3.43 34.57 -7.33
CA ASP A 151 -2.38 34.27 -6.36
C ASP A 151 -1.22 33.60 -7.11
N ASP A 152 -0.05 34.22 -7.04
CA ASP A 152 1.11 33.91 -7.89
C ASP A 152 2.08 33.02 -7.10
N GLY A 153 1.99 31.71 -7.36
CA GLY A 153 2.69 30.67 -6.61
C GLY A 153 2.98 29.44 -7.46
N ALA A 154 3.29 29.63 -8.75
CA ALA A 154 3.57 28.56 -9.69
C ALA A 154 4.96 27.93 -9.46
N GLU A 155 5.15 27.25 -8.33
CA GLU A 155 6.21 26.25 -8.23
C GLU A 155 5.92 25.14 -9.23
N ASN A 156 6.82 24.97 -10.21
CA ASN A 156 6.78 23.92 -11.23
C ASN A 156 7.05 22.53 -10.62
N HIS A 157 6.19 22.09 -9.71
CA HIS A 157 5.88 20.68 -9.58
C HIS A 157 5.08 20.25 -10.81
N ALA A 158 5.80 19.99 -11.90
CA ALA A 158 5.35 19.02 -12.89
C ALA A 158 5.16 17.71 -12.14
N SER A 159 3.94 17.49 -11.65
CA SER A 159 3.54 16.29 -10.95
C SER A 159 3.82 15.13 -11.90
N GLN A 160 4.86 14.35 -11.59
CA GLN A 160 5.17 13.11 -12.28
C GLN A 160 4.04 12.13 -11.96
N MET A 161 2.92 12.31 -12.65
CA MET A 161 1.76 11.44 -12.59
C MET A 161 2.20 10.10 -13.14
N LEU A 162 2.44 9.20 -12.20
CA LEU A 162 2.78 7.82 -12.51
C LEU A 162 1.61 7.20 -13.28
N PRO A 163 1.88 6.37 -14.30
CA PRO A 163 0.83 5.81 -15.16
C PRO A 163 -0.22 5.05 -14.34
N SER A 164 -1.44 4.98 -14.84
CA SER A 164 -2.51 4.16 -14.26
C SER A 164 -2.10 2.69 -14.18
N PHE A 165 -2.78 1.92 -13.33
CA PHE A 165 -2.72 0.47 -13.44
C PHE A 165 -3.65 0.03 -14.57
N GLU A 166 -3.08 -0.61 -15.59
CA GLU A 166 -3.88 -1.22 -16.65
C GLU A 166 -4.61 -2.47 -16.10
N PHE A 167 -5.92 -2.50 -16.29
CA PHE A 167 -6.73 -3.67 -15.97
C PHE A 167 -6.56 -4.78 -17.01
N SER A 168 -6.80 -6.03 -16.60
CA SER A 168 -6.84 -7.19 -17.50
C SER A 168 -7.75 -6.95 -18.71
N THR A 169 -7.20 -6.94 -19.91
CA THR A 169 -7.95 -6.89 -21.18
C THR A 169 -8.63 -8.21 -21.53
N VAL A 170 -8.17 -9.32 -20.94
CA VAL A 170 -8.74 -10.67 -21.11
C VAL A 170 -10.03 -10.83 -20.31
N SER A 171 -10.11 -10.16 -19.16
CA SER A 171 -11.23 -10.25 -18.21
C SER A 171 -11.52 -8.89 -17.58
N PRO A 172 -11.96 -7.89 -18.37
CA PRO A 172 -12.13 -6.52 -17.88
C PRO A 172 -13.20 -6.46 -16.78
N PRO A 173 -12.94 -5.76 -15.66
CA PRO A 173 -13.92 -5.62 -14.59
C PRO A 173 -15.16 -4.86 -15.07
N SER A 174 -16.27 -5.11 -14.38
CA SER A 174 -17.47 -4.28 -14.47
C SER A 174 -17.48 -3.30 -13.31
N ILE A 175 -17.70 -2.02 -13.61
CA ILE A 175 -18.03 -1.03 -12.59
C ILE A 175 -19.53 -1.15 -12.30
N ILE A 176 -19.87 -1.06 -11.01
CA ILE A 176 -21.23 -0.93 -10.52
C ILE A 176 -21.23 0.31 -9.62
N THR A 177 -22.17 1.22 -9.81
CA THR A 177 -22.40 2.33 -8.87
C THR A 177 -23.87 2.37 -8.50
N GLU A 178 -24.15 2.76 -7.26
CA GLU A 178 -25.49 3.02 -6.76
C GLU A 178 -25.70 4.53 -6.75
N GLY A 179 -26.41 5.03 -7.77
CA GLY A 179 -26.67 6.46 -7.95
C GLY A 179 -27.79 6.97 -7.04
N SER A 180 -27.76 8.27 -6.73
CA SER A 180 -28.74 8.96 -5.87
C SER A 180 -30.20 8.86 -6.33
N SER A 181 -30.43 8.52 -7.60
CA SER A 181 -31.70 8.70 -8.30
C SER A 181 -32.26 7.44 -9.00
N GLY A 182 -31.56 6.29 -9.02
CA GLY A 182 -32.05 5.16 -9.80
C GLY A 182 -31.25 3.86 -9.81
N GLY A 183 -31.07 3.21 -8.66
CA GLY A 183 -30.62 1.81 -8.58
C GLY A 183 -29.16 1.54 -8.98
N PRO A 184 -28.72 0.27 -8.95
CA PRO A 184 -27.39 -0.11 -9.39
C PRO A 184 -27.34 -0.20 -10.92
N TRP A 185 -26.54 0.67 -11.56
CA TRP A 185 -26.17 0.48 -12.97
C TRP A 185 -24.83 -0.25 -13.07
N ARG A 186 -24.61 -0.95 -14.20
CA ARG A 186 -23.40 -1.75 -14.44
C ARG A 186 -22.92 -1.56 -15.88
N LYS A 187 -21.63 -1.24 -16.06
CA LYS A 187 -20.96 -1.15 -17.37
C LYS A 187 -19.56 -1.77 -17.27
N ARG A 188 -19.05 -2.41 -18.33
CA ARG A 188 -17.66 -2.90 -18.32
C ARG A 188 -16.73 -1.69 -18.43
N ILE A 189 -15.56 -1.75 -17.81
CA ILE A 189 -14.59 -0.65 -17.90
C ILE A 189 -14.18 -0.35 -19.35
N THR A 190 -14.19 -1.35 -20.23
CA THR A 190 -13.92 -1.21 -21.68
C THR A 190 -15.04 -0.54 -22.47
N ASP A 191 -16.23 -0.42 -21.88
CA ASP A 191 -17.38 0.20 -22.54
C ASP A 191 -17.53 1.66 -22.09
N LEU A 192 -16.77 2.12 -21.08
CA LEU A 192 -16.85 3.49 -20.57
C LEU A 192 -16.40 4.49 -21.63
N ASP A 193 -17.19 5.54 -21.82
CA ASP A 193 -17.00 6.54 -22.89
C ASP A 193 -17.03 8.00 -22.37
N GLY A 194 -17.25 8.19 -21.07
CA GLY A 194 -17.31 9.52 -20.44
C GLY A 194 -18.67 10.21 -20.60
N THR A 195 -19.68 9.54 -21.16
CA THR A 195 -21.04 10.09 -21.29
C THR A 195 -21.98 9.66 -20.15
N GLU A 196 -21.48 8.91 -19.17
CA GLU A 196 -22.31 8.32 -18.11
C GLU A 196 -22.72 9.34 -17.03
N SER A 197 -24.04 9.55 -16.89
CA SER A 197 -24.63 10.47 -15.90
C SER A 197 -24.51 10.03 -14.44
N ASP A 198 -24.34 8.74 -14.19
CA ASP A 198 -24.47 8.13 -12.86
C ASP A 198 -23.11 7.75 -12.22
N ILE A 199 -22.03 8.38 -12.69
CA ILE A 199 -20.70 8.30 -12.05
C ILE A 199 -20.70 9.18 -10.79
N PRO A 200 -20.31 8.65 -9.61
CA PRO A 200 -20.14 9.45 -8.40
C PRO A 200 -19.21 10.64 -8.60
N TRP A 201 -19.65 11.83 -8.18
CA TRP A 201 -18.93 13.10 -8.37
C TRP A 201 -17.46 13.08 -7.90
N TRP A 202 -17.14 12.29 -6.87
CA TRP A 202 -15.79 12.15 -6.35
C TRP A 202 -14.85 11.40 -7.31
N ILE A 203 -15.38 10.50 -8.14
CA ILE A 203 -14.61 9.84 -9.22
C ILE A 203 -14.31 10.87 -10.30
N VAL A 204 -15.30 11.66 -10.71
CA VAL A 204 -15.16 12.75 -11.68
C VAL A 204 -14.07 13.74 -11.22
N ASP A 205 -14.11 14.16 -9.95
CA ASP A 205 -13.10 15.04 -9.38
C ASP A 205 -11.69 14.45 -9.35
N CYS A 206 -11.56 13.14 -9.13
CA CYS A 206 -10.26 12.46 -9.14
C CYS A 206 -9.72 12.26 -10.56
N VAL A 207 -10.59 11.89 -11.52
CA VAL A 207 -10.19 11.49 -12.89
C VAL A 207 -10.04 12.70 -13.82
N GLU A 208 -11.01 13.63 -13.82
CA GLU A 208 -10.98 14.81 -14.69
C GLU A 208 -10.16 15.94 -14.06
N HIS A 209 -10.45 16.29 -12.80
CA HIS A 209 -9.84 17.45 -12.15
C HIS A 209 -8.52 17.15 -11.43
N ASN A 210 -8.10 15.88 -11.34
CA ASN A 210 -6.95 15.43 -10.54
C ASN A 210 -7.01 15.90 -9.07
N ARG A 211 -8.23 16.07 -8.52
CA ARG A 211 -8.49 16.53 -7.15
C ARG A 211 -8.81 15.35 -6.24
N PHE A 212 -7.81 14.93 -5.49
CA PHE A 212 -7.91 13.82 -4.54
C PHE A 212 -8.16 14.33 -3.11
N PRO A 213 -9.07 13.73 -2.33
CA PRO A 213 -9.27 14.06 -0.93
C PRO A 213 -7.98 13.91 -0.10
N LYS A 214 -7.54 15.01 0.52
CA LYS A 214 -6.32 15.02 1.36
C LYS A 214 -6.61 14.47 2.76
N GLU A 215 -6.25 13.22 3.02
CA GLU A 215 -6.28 12.65 4.37
C GLU A 215 -4.97 12.95 5.14
N ASN A 216 -5.06 13.50 6.36
CA ASN A 216 -3.90 13.77 7.21
C ASN A 216 -3.45 12.50 7.96
N THR A 217 -2.79 11.59 7.24
CA THR A 217 -2.32 10.28 7.72
C THR A 217 -1.09 10.35 8.65
N LYS A 218 -0.97 11.36 9.51
CA LYS A 218 0.23 11.56 10.36
C LYS A 218 0.28 10.60 11.55
N CYS A 219 1.47 10.08 11.85
CA CYS A 219 1.83 9.34 13.05
C CYS A 219 2.71 10.21 13.96
N GLY A 220 2.30 10.37 15.22
CA GLY A 220 3.11 10.98 16.26
C GLY A 220 4.10 10.00 16.88
N PHE A 221 5.32 10.45 17.17
CA PHE A 221 6.38 9.65 17.80
C PHE A 221 7.41 10.52 18.56
N TYR A 222 8.20 9.89 19.42
CA TYR A 222 9.31 10.50 20.15
C TYR A 222 10.65 9.85 19.76
N LEU A 223 11.73 10.63 19.81
CA LEU A 223 13.11 10.18 19.60
C LEU A 223 13.90 10.33 20.90
N HIS A 224 14.50 9.24 21.38
CA HIS A 224 15.38 9.25 22.55
C HIS A 224 16.69 8.49 22.28
N PRO A 225 17.81 8.91 22.90
CA PRO A 225 19.01 8.09 22.90
C PRO A 225 18.74 6.80 23.67
N ALA A 226 19.24 5.67 23.16
CA ALA A 226 19.10 4.38 23.82
C ALA A 226 19.77 4.40 25.21
N GLU A 227 19.22 3.64 26.16
CA GLU A 227 19.73 3.58 27.53
C GLU A 227 21.22 3.21 27.56
N GLY A 228 22.04 4.04 28.21
CA GLY A 228 23.50 3.90 28.24
C GLY A 228 24.25 4.42 27.00
N SER A 229 23.58 5.03 26.02
CA SER A 229 24.23 5.69 24.88
C SER A 229 24.81 7.06 25.28
N PRO A 230 26.00 7.44 24.79
CA PRO A 230 26.55 8.79 24.97
C PRO A 230 25.90 9.85 24.04
N ALA A 231 24.92 9.46 23.22
CA ALA A 231 24.29 10.38 22.28
C ALA A 231 23.39 11.41 23.01
N PRO A 232 23.45 12.71 22.64
CA PRO A 232 22.58 13.73 23.21
C PRO A 232 21.12 13.55 22.75
N ASN A 233 20.18 14.11 23.51
CA ASN A 233 18.78 14.26 23.07
C ASN A 233 18.69 15.33 21.97
N ILE A 234 18.31 14.93 20.75
CA ILE A 234 18.25 15.81 19.57
C ILE A 234 16.88 16.49 19.36
N THR A 235 15.84 16.04 20.06
CA THR A 235 14.47 16.57 19.98
C THR A 235 13.96 17.03 21.34
N GLN A 236 13.29 18.18 21.36
CA GLN A 236 12.68 18.75 22.58
C GLN A 236 11.21 18.34 22.80
N GLY A 237 10.61 17.55 21.91
CA GLY A 237 9.19 17.21 21.99
C GLY A 237 8.75 16.14 21.00
N LYS A 238 7.42 15.99 20.86
CA LYS A 238 6.77 15.01 19.97
C LYS A 238 6.95 15.41 18.51
N LEU A 239 7.48 14.49 17.70
CA LEU A 239 7.51 14.61 16.25
C LEU A 239 6.22 14.06 15.62
N SER A 240 5.91 14.52 14.42
CA SER A 240 4.76 14.07 13.63
C SER A 240 5.16 13.96 12.16
N ALA A 241 4.92 12.79 11.55
CA ALA A 241 5.30 12.47 10.17
C ALA A 241 4.24 11.60 9.48
N PRO A 242 4.20 11.49 8.14
CA PRO A 242 3.30 10.57 7.45
C PRO A 242 3.46 9.11 7.91
N ARG A 243 2.34 8.37 8.03
CA ARG A 243 2.32 6.93 8.39
C ARG A 243 3.27 6.06 7.54
N ILE A 244 3.46 6.43 6.28
CA ILE A 244 4.33 5.73 5.32
C ILE A 244 5.84 5.96 5.55
N LEU A 245 6.25 7.01 6.29
CA LEU A 245 7.68 7.38 6.41
C LEU A 245 8.53 6.19 6.87
N ARG A 246 9.58 5.85 6.10
CA ARG A 246 10.48 4.73 6.39
C ARG A 246 11.47 5.05 7.51
N ILE A 247 11.87 4.02 8.26
CA ILE A 247 12.85 4.13 9.35
C ILE A 247 14.21 4.66 8.85
N HIS A 248 14.62 4.41 7.61
CA HIS A 248 15.86 4.99 7.08
C HIS A 248 15.83 6.53 7.05
N LYS A 249 14.69 7.17 6.70
CA LYS A 249 14.56 8.64 6.72
C LYS A 249 14.60 9.17 8.16
N VAL A 250 14.03 8.43 9.12
CA VAL A 250 14.12 8.76 10.55
C VAL A 250 15.57 8.66 11.04
N ALA A 251 16.33 7.66 10.58
CA ALA A 251 17.76 7.53 10.89
C ALA A 251 18.59 8.67 10.28
N ASN A 252 18.32 9.09 9.04
CA ASN A 252 18.99 10.24 8.42
C ASN A 252 18.72 11.53 9.20
N TYR A 253 17.46 11.79 9.60
CA TYR A 253 17.12 12.92 10.48
C TYR A 253 17.89 12.89 11.80
N VAL A 254 18.10 11.70 12.40
CA VAL A 254 18.93 11.55 13.61
C VAL A 254 20.39 11.96 13.34
N VAL A 255 20.98 11.52 12.22
CA VAL A 255 22.36 11.85 11.85
C VAL A 255 22.51 13.36 11.62
N GLU A 256 21.66 13.97 10.80
CA GLU A 256 21.70 15.40 10.48
C GLU A 256 21.58 16.31 11.72
N LYS A 257 20.76 15.89 12.71
CA LYS A 257 20.60 16.62 13.99
C LYS A 257 21.70 16.36 15.00
N LEU A 258 22.48 15.28 14.86
CA LEU A 258 23.70 15.06 15.64
C LEU A 258 24.87 15.89 15.11
N ASP A 259 24.97 16.07 13.79
CA ASP A 259 26.02 16.88 13.14
C ASP A 259 25.79 18.40 13.29
N ARG A 260 24.54 18.83 13.48
CA ARG A 260 24.18 20.23 13.84
C ARG A 260 23.48 20.31 15.20
N PRO A 261 24.22 20.19 16.32
CA PRO A 261 23.66 20.29 17.66
C PRO A 261 23.10 21.70 17.92
N LEU A 262 21.77 21.78 18.05
CA LEU A 262 20.93 22.88 18.58
C LEU A 262 21.58 24.27 18.76
N ASP A 263 21.89 24.97 17.66
CA ASP A 263 21.77 26.43 17.65
C ASP A 263 20.27 26.79 17.72
N GLY A 264 19.91 27.62 18.70
CA GLY A 264 18.53 27.82 19.14
C GLY A 264 17.66 28.67 18.21
N ASN A 265 17.35 28.19 17.00
CA ASN A 265 16.25 28.73 16.19
C ASN A 265 15.35 27.61 15.64
N ALA A 266 14.18 27.44 16.26
CA ALA A 266 13.24 26.36 15.98
C ALA A 266 12.27 26.70 14.83
N ASP A 267 12.80 27.02 13.65
CA ASP A 267 11.97 27.27 12.46
C ASP A 267 12.55 26.72 11.15
N SER A 268 13.36 25.65 11.24
CA SER A 268 13.77 24.89 10.05
C SER A 268 12.62 24.01 9.57
N THR A 269 11.73 24.56 8.74
CA THR A 269 10.79 23.77 7.94
C THR A 269 11.58 22.89 6.97
N PHE A 270 11.85 21.66 7.39
CA PHE A 270 12.40 20.63 6.50
C PHE A 270 11.39 20.31 5.42
N GLY A 271 11.83 20.18 4.16
CA GLY A 271 11.02 19.80 3.00
C GLY A 271 10.40 18.39 3.03
N MET A 272 10.28 17.80 4.22
CA MET A 272 9.73 16.46 4.50
C MET A 272 8.49 16.50 5.40
N GLY A 273 7.96 17.69 5.73
CA GLY A 273 6.67 17.85 6.43
C GLY A 273 6.64 17.49 7.92
N LEU A 274 7.81 17.40 8.56
CA LEU A 274 7.96 17.20 10.00
C LEU A 274 7.60 18.47 10.75
N THR A 275 6.53 18.44 11.55
CA THR A 275 6.06 19.58 12.34
C THR A 275 6.27 19.32 13.83
N SER A 276 7.00 20.22 14.52
CA SER A 276 7.10 20.21 15.98
C SER A 276 5.82 20.76 16.61
N GLY A 277 5.14 19.96 17.44
CA GLY A 277 3.93 20.40 18.14
C GLY A 277 4.29 21.13 19.43
N GLN A 278 4.09 22.45 19.49
CA GLN A 278 4.30 23.24 20.71
C GLN A 278 3.08 23.12 21.64
N SER A 279 3.08 22.14 22.54
CA SER A 279 2.04 21.97 23.56
C SER A 279 2.34 22.81 24.80
N GLN A 280 1.52 23.82 25.06
CA GLN A 280 1.57 24.56 26.33
C GLN A 280 1.00 23.69 27.47
N PHE A 281 1.84 23.37 28.46
CA PHE A 281 1.39 23.03 29.80
C PHE A 281 2.23 23.82 30.81
N SER A 282 1.54 24.57 31.66
CA SER A 282 2.14 25.38 32.72
C SER A 282 2.76 24.49 33.81
N ALA A 283 3.92 24.91 34.30
CA ALA A 283 4.60 24.21 35.39
C ALA A 283 3.81 24.32 36.71
N LEU A 284 3.69 23.21 37.43
CA LEU A 284 3.47 23.22 38.87
C LEU A 284 4.32 22.14 39.54
N ASP A 285 4.92 22.53 40.67
CA ASP A 285 5.83 21.74 41.49
C ASP A 285 5.10 20.61 42.23
N SER A 286 5.73 19.42 42.32
CA SER A 286 5.90 18.70 43.61
C SER A 286 6.62 17.36 43.46
N SER A 287 7.69 17.22 44.22
CA SER A 287 8.40 15.95 44.47
C SER A 287 7.47 14.86 45.02
N SER A 288 7.41 13.70 44.37
CA SER A 288 7.07 12.44 45.04
C SER A 288 7.78 11.25 44.40
N ARG A 289 8.51 10.49 45.22
CA ARG A 289 9.24 9.29 44.81
C ARG A 289 8.28 8.10 44.76
N LEU A 290 8.01 7.56 43.59
CA LEU A 290 7.40 6.23 43.44
C LEU A 290 8.34 5.33 42.63
N GLY A 291 8.76 4.23 43.26
CA GLY A 291 9.77 3.33 42.71
C GLY A 291 9.24 2.52 41.52
N LEU A 292 9.63 2.90 40.31
CA LEU A 292 9.48 2.06 39.13
C LEU A 292 10.48 0.90 39.21
N LYS A 293 9.95 -0.33 39.12
CA LYS A 293 10.75 -1.57 39.24
C LYS A 293 11.70 -1.73 38.05
N PRO A 294 12.92 -2.28 38.24
CA PRO A 294 13.88 -2.47 37.16
C PRO A 294 13.32 -3.27 35.98
N TRP A 295 13.59 -2.76 34.78
CA TRP A 295 13.18 -3.28 33.48
C TRP A 295 13.50 -4.76 33.30
N GLN A 296 12.47 -5.58 33.05
CA GLN A 296 12.69 -6.94 32.54
C GLN A 296 13.10 -6.87 31.06
N LYS A 297 14.30 -7.38 30.77
CA LYS A 297 14.97 -7.31 29.47
C LYS A 297 14.19 -8.03 28.35
N LEU A 298 13.35 -7.30 27.64
CA LEU A 298 13.17 -7.54 26.21
C LEU A 298 14.42 -7.02 25.50
N LYS A 299 15.09 -7.86 24.70
CA LYS A 299 16.22 -7.41 23.87
C LYS A 299 15.72 -6.31 22.93
N PRO A 300 16.39 -5.15 22.82
CA PRO A 300 16.00 -4.13 21.85
C PRO A 300 16.17 -4.68 20.43
N SER A 301 15.06 -4.92 19.74
CA SER A 301 15.04 -5.36 18.35
C SER A 301 15.41 -4.20 17.44
N VAL A 302 16.45 -4.38 16.63
CA VAL A 302 16.83 -3.41 15.60
C VAL A 302 15.72 -3.36 14.54
N LEU A 303 15.24 -2.16 14.23
CA LEU A 303 14.23 -1.94 13.20
C LEU A 303 14.87 -2.03 11.81
N ALA A 304 14.19 -2.66 10.86
CA ALA A 304 14.66 -2.71 9.48
C ALA A 304 14.48 -1.33 8.80
N PRO A 305 15.45 -0.84 8.00
CA PRO A 305 15.38 0.50 7.39
C PRO A 305 14.14 0.73 6.51
N GLU A 306 13.61 -0.33 5.90
CA GLU A 306 12.44 -0.28 5.01
C GLU A 306 11.09 -0.26 5.73
N MET A 307 11.03 -0.53 7.03
CA MET A 307 9.76 -0.47 7.77
C MET A 307 9.21 0.95 7.77
N SER A 308 7.91 1.11 7.53
CA SER A 308 7.20 2.38 7.74
C SER A 308 6.85 2.61 9.22
N LEU A 309 6.64 3.86 9.62
CA LEU A 309 6.13 4.19 10.96
C LEU A 309 4.82 3.45 11.29
N ALA A 310 3.91 3.28 10.32
CA ALA A 310 2.71 2.46 10.48
C ALA A 310 3.03 0.99 10.79
N THR A 311 3.99 0.40 10.07
CA THR A 311 4.42 -0.98 10.27
C THR A 311 5.04 -1.19 11.66
N VAL A 312 5.92 -0.27 12.08
CA VAL A 312 6.50 -0.30 13.44
C VAL A 312 5.41 -0.14 14.49
N ARG A 313 4.44 0.78 14.29
CA ARG A 313 3.33 0.99 15.22
C ARG A 313 2.38 -0.21 15.31
N ALA A 314 2.17 -0.95 14.22
CA ALA A 314 1.27 -2.10 14.19
C ALA A 314 1.88 -3.39 14.76
N TYR A 315 3.14 -3.70 14.42
CA TYR A 315 3.74 -5.01 14.72
C TYR A 315 4.81 -5.00 15.81
N VAL A 316 5.49 -3.87 16.04
CA VAL A 316 6.59 -3.75 17.01
C VAL A 316 6.13 -3.05 18.29
N TRP A 317 5.41 -1.95 18.16
CA TRP A 317 4.94 -1.13 19.28
C TRP A 317 3.63 -1.65 19.88
N LYS A 318 3.72 -2.52 20.89
CA LYS A 318 2.55 -3.16 21.52
C LYS A 318 1.87 -2.32 22.62
N LYS A 319 2.18 -1.03 22.72
CA LYS A 319 1.62 -0.14 23.74
C LYS A 319 0.54 0.79 23.16
N PRO A 320 -0.44 1.23 23.97
CA PRO A 320 -1.42 2.25 23.56
C PRO A 320 -0.83 3.68 23.52
N GLU A 321 0.31 3.88 24.19
CA GLU A 321 1.10 5.12 24.19
C GLU A 321 1.58 5.52 22.79
N ASP A 322 2.00 6.78 22.62
CA ASP A 322 2.72 7.21 21.42
C ASP A 322 4.00 6.40 21.18
N LEU A 323 4.36 6.23 19.91
CA LEU A 323 5.54 5.47 19.49
C LEU A 323 6.83 6.12 20.02
N ILE A 324 7.67 5.37 20.73
CA ILE A 324 9.00 5.82 21.15
C ILE A 324 10.05 5.04 20.36
N LEU A 325 10.88 5.76 19.60
CA LEU A 325 12.00 5.19 18.85
C LEU A 325 13.32 5.56 19.55
N ASN A 326 14.13 4.54 19.85
CA ASN A 326 15.41 4.71 20.51
C ASN A 326 16.56 4.62 19.50
N TYR A 327 17.43 5.63 19.44
CA TYR A 327 18.59 5.64 18.54
C TYR A 327 19.91 5.48 19.30
N LYS A 328 20.94 4.95 18.64
CA LYS A 328 22.31 4.91 19.16
C LYS A 328 23.29 5.09 18.01
N VAL A 329 24.36 5.86 18.25
CA VAL A 329 25.46 5.99 17.28
C VAL A 329 26.38 4.78 17.45
N VAL A 330 26.43 3.91 16.43
CA VAL A 330 27.39 2.81 16.38
C VAL A 330 28.62 3.30 15.60
N HIS A 331 29.66 3.71 16.32
CA HIS A 331 30.95 4.00 15.70
C HIS A 331 31.54 2.68 15.18
N VAL A 332 31.57 2.51 13.86
CA VAL A 332 32.21 1.35 13.21
C VAL A 332 33.72 1.57 13.24
N HIS A 333 34.36 1.21 14.35
CA HIS A 333 35.82 1.13 14.45
C HIS A 333 36.30 -0.17 13.78
N GLY A 334 36.62 -0.09 12.48
CA GLY A 334 37.18 -1.18 11.69
C GLY A 334 37.59 -0.68 10.29
N PRO A 335 38.67 -1.21 9.68
CA PRO A 335 39.23 -0.64 8.48
C PRO A 335 38.40 -0.95 7.22
N LYS A 336 38.26 0.09 6.38
CA LYS A 336 37.83 0.08 4.96
C LYS A 336 36.41 -0.42 4.64
N PHE A 337 35.56 0.56 4.34
CA PHE A 337 34.29 0.41 3.63
C PHE A 337 34.44 -0.08 2.16
N GLU A 338 35.68 -0.21 1.65
CA GLU A 338 35.99 -0.59 0.26
C GLU A 338 35.78 -2.08 -0.05
N ASP A 339 35.73 -2.97 0.94
CA ASP A 339 35.66 -4.43 0.70
C ASP A 339 34.22 -4.97 0.51
N LEU A 340 33.19 -4.24 0.96
CA LEU A 340 31.80 -4.69 0.76
C LEU A 340 31.35 -4.56 -0.71
N GLY A 341 31.78 -3.50 -1.40
CA GLY A 341 31.50 -3.30 -2.83
C GLY A 341 32.09 -4.42 -3.70
N ASN A 342 33.36 -4.77 -3.46
CA ASN A 342 34.05 -5.86 -4.16
C ASN A 342 33.42 -7.24 -3.89
N ARG A 343 32.87 -7.47 -2.68
CA ARG A 343 32.13 -8.71 -2.37
C ARG A 343 30.76 -8.75 -3.05
N LEU A 344 30.03 -7.65 -3.14
CA LEU A 344 28.77 -7.59 -3.90
C LEU A 344 29.00 -7.82 -5.40
N GLN A 345 30.05 -7.25 -5.98
CA GLN A 345 30.40 -7.49 -7.38
C GLN A 345 30.75 -8.96 -7.65
N LYS A 346 31.47 -9.63 -6.73
CA LYS A 346 31.74 -11.08 -6.82
C LYS A 346 30.48 -11.95 -6.76
N TYR A 347 29.47 -11.57 -5.97
CA TYR A 347 28.19 -12.29 -5.93
C TYR A 347 27.31 -12.00 -7.16
N ALA A 348 27.33 -10.78 -7.71
CA ALA A 348 26.62 -10.45 -8.94
C ALA A 348 27.15 -11.21 -10.17
N HIS A 349 28.48 -11.33 -10.31
CA HIS A 349 29.09 -12.07 -11.41
C HIS A 349 28.91 -13.60 -11.31
N ALA A 350 28.71 -14.17 -10.13
CA ALA A 350 28.48 -15.61 -9.95
C ALA A 350 27.14 -16.07 -10.57
N ASN A 351 26.13 -15.20 -10.60
CA ASN A 351 24.78 -15.53 -11.08
C ASN A 351 24.60 -15.38 -12.61
N HIS A 352 25.65 -14.99 -13.34
CA HIS A 352 25.63 -14.90 -14.82
C HIS A 352 26.54 -15.91 -15.53
N ALA A 353 27.10 -16.89 -14.79
CA ALA A 353 27.80 -18.02 -15.37
C ALA A 353 26.81 -19.02 -16.00
N VAL A 354 26.58 -18.83 -17.31
CA VAL A 354 25.83 -19.69 -18.22
C VAL A 354 25.95 -21.18 -17.87
N THR A 355 24.82 -21.84 -17.64
CA THR A 355 24.69 -23.30 -17.62
C THR A 355 24.83 -23.86 -19.04
N SER A 356 26.07 -23.94 -19.53
CA SER A 356 26.41 -24.68 -20.74
C SER A 356 26.47 -26.17 -20.43
N SER A 357 25.48 -26.93 -20.92
CA SER A 357 25.48 -28.39 -20.85
C SER A 357 26.69 -28.97 -21.59
N PRO A 358 27.54 -29.80 -20.96
CA PRO A 358 28.53 -30.58 -21.69
C PRO A 358 27.83 -31.69 -22.48
N GLY A 359 28.30 -31.93 -23.71
CA GLY A 359 27.55 -32.68 -24.72
C GLY A 359 27.45 -34.19 -24.46
N ALA A 360 26.34 -34.77 -24.92
CA ALA A 360 26.30 -36.18 -25.26
C ALA A 360 27.05 -36.39 -26.59
N HIS A 361 28.08 -37.24 -26.58
CA HIS A 361 28.67 -37.77 -27.82
C HIS A 361 27.99 -39.09 -28.20
N PRO A 362 27.92 -39.41 -29.51
CA PRO A 362 27.15 -40.54 -30.01
C PRO A 362 27.95 -41.85 -29.97
N TYR A 363 27.25 -42.95 -29.68
CA TYR A 363 27.45 -44.28 -30.28
C TYR A 363 26.13 -45.06 -30.19
#